data_AF-X1SL01-F1
#
_entry.id   AF-X1SL01-F1
#
_cell.length_a   1.000
_cell.length_b   1.000
_cell.length_c   1.000
_cell.angle_alpha   90.00
_cell.angle_beta   90.00
_cell.angle_gamma   90.00
#
_symmetry.space_group_name_H-M   'P 1'
#
loop_
_entity.id
_entity.type
_entity.pdbx_description
1 polymer ?
#
loop_
_entity_poly.entity_id
_entity_poly.type
_entity_poly.pdbx_seq_one_letter_code
_entity_poly.pdbx_strand_id
1 'polypeptide(L)'
;MADLKDFFNEEACDRCGDCLAECPVIHLSQAEAQREIGRLIDGEESKAVLDHCSTCFACNHICTKGANPYGLILFRWFERYQRKGLPGRGVMALPLSPGNFFQVLMQKAPSDEQRVLREWHDLSRNELASNPQLMFAGCNLKMAPYYTFSSLYDDLPIFTAPDL
;
A
#
# COMPACT_ATOMS: atom_id res chain seq x y z
N MET A 1 19.40 -6.81 -7.45
CA MET A 1 18.34 -7.20 -8.40
C MET A 1 17.39 -8.09 -7.62
N ALA A 2 16.09 -7.82 -7.61
CA ALA A 2 15.14 -8.61 -6.80
C ALA A 2 14.99 -10.02 -7.39
N ASP A 3 15.08 -11.05 -6.56
CA ASP A 3 14.94 -12.46 -6.94
C ASP A 3 13.63 -13.00 -6.34
N LEU A 4 12.90 -13.84 -7.07
CA LEU A 4 11.60 -14.39 -6.63
C LEU A 4 11.73 -15.13 -5.29
N LYS A 5 12.84 -15.83 -5.07
CA LYS A 5 13.09 -16.60 -3.84
C LYS A 5 13.11 -15.73 -2.57
N ASP A 6 13.35 -14.42 -2.71
CA ASP A 6 13.33 -13.48 -1.59
C ASP A 6 11.90 -13.14 -1.16
N PHE A 7 10.89 -13.46 -1.98
CA PHE A 7 9.49 -13.12 -1.77
C PHE A 7 8.57 -14.34 -1.69
N PHE A 8 8.93 -15.47 -2.28
CA PHE A 8 8.09 -16.68 -2.36
C PHE A 8 8.95 -17.93 -2.17
N ASN A 9 8.49 -18.85 -1.30
CA ASN A 9 9.13 -20.14 -1.12
C ASN A 9 8.45 -21.18 -2.01
N GLU A 10 9.01 -21.36 -3.22
CA GLU A 10 8.49 -22.31 -4.21
C GLU A 10 8.60 -23.76 -3.72
N GLU A 11 9.67 -24.12 -3.01
CA GLU A 11 9.86 -25.49 -2.48
C GLU A 11 8.80 -25.88 -1.46
N ALA A 12 8.27 -24.91 -0.70
CA ALA A 12 7.19 -25.14 0.24
C ALA A 12 5.81 -25.22 -0.44
N CYS A 13 5.65 -24.69 -1.65
CA CYS A 13 4.36 -24.62 -2.32
C CYS A 13 4.01 -25.94 -3.03
N ASP A 14 2.93 -26.60 -2.61
CA ASP A 14 2.41 -27.81 -3.25
C ASP A 14 1.36 -27.53 -4.35
N ARG A 15 1.22 -26.27 -4.76
CA ARG A 15 0.25 -25.80 -5.77
C ARG A 15 -1.21 -26.18 -5.46
N CYS A 16 -1.57 -26.37 -4.18
CA CYS A 16 -2.92 -26.75 -3.75
C CYS A 16 -4.02 -25.76 -4.16
N GLY A 17 -3.70 -24.47 -4.28
CA GLY A 17 -4.63 -23.41 -4.67
C GLY A 17 -5.42 -22.76 -3.52
N ASP A 18 -5.38 -23.31 -2.30
CA ASP A 18 -6.23 -22.87 -1.17
C ASP A 18 -6.16 -21.36 -0.91
N CYS A 19 -4.97 -20.78 -1.02
CA CYS A 19 -4.73 -19.35 -0.86
C CYS A 19 -5.53 -18.44 -1.81
N LEU A 20 -5.95 -18.95 -2.97
CA LEU A 20 -6.80 -18.26 -3.94
C LEU A 20 -8.26 -18.73 -3.87
N ALA A 21 -8.51 -20.00 -3.55
CA ALA A 21 -9.86 -20.54 -3.42
C ALA A 21 -10.60 -19.95 -2.22
N GLU A 22 -9.91 -19.82 -1.08
CA GLU A 22 -10.43 -19.22 0.15
C GLU A 22 -10.22 -17.70 0.19
N CYS A 23 -9.74 -17.09 -0.90
CA CYS A 23 -9.53 -15.65 -0.95
C CYS A 23 -10.87 -14.91 -0.75
N PRO A 24 -10.96 -13.96 0.21
CA PRO A 24 -12.21 -13.24 0.51
C PRO A 24 -12.60 -12.19 -0.54
N VAL A 25 -11.86 -12.12 -1.65
CA VAL A 25 -12.05 -11.13 -2.71
C VAL A 25 -12.19 -11.77 -4.09
N ILE A 26 -11.31 -12.74 -4.41
CA ILE A 26 -11.25 -13.32 -5.75
C ILE A 26 -12.25 -14.49 -5.92
N HIS A 27 -12.49 -15.27 -4.87
CA HIS A 27 -13.48 -16.36 -4.84
C HIS A 27 -13.41 -17.35 -6.01
N LEU A 28 -12.21 -17.84 -6.34
CA LEU A 28 -12.04 -18.87 -7.38
C LEU A 28 -12.57 -20.23 -6.89
N SER A 29 -13.09 -21.06 -7.80
CA SER A 29 -13.25 -22.48 -7.50
C SER A 29 -11.90 -23.13 -7.24
N GLN A 30 -11.86 -24.24 -6.49
CA GLN A 30 -10.61 -24.95 -6.20
C GLN A 30 -9.80 -25.27 -7.46
N ALA A 31 -10.48 -25.72 -8.52
CA ALA A 31 -9.83 -26.06 -9.78
C ALA A 31 -9.25 -24.83 -10.51
N GLU A 32 -9.94 -23.69 -10.46
CA GLU A 32 -9.42 -22.42 -10.99
C GLU A 32 -8.23 -21.93 -10.16
N ALA A 33 -8.33 -22.01 -8.83
CA ALA A 33 -7.31 -21.59 -7.90
C ALA A 33 -5.99 -22.37 -8.11
N GLN A 34 -6.06 -23.69 -8.28
CA GLN A 34 -4.92 -24.54 -8.62
C GLN A 34 -4.25 -24.14 -9.94
N ARG A 35 -5.05 -23.86 -10.96
CA ARG A 35 -4.51 -23.41 -12.25
C ARG A 35 -3.85 -22.03 -12.11
N GLU A 36 -4.52 -21.07 -11.49
CA GLU A 36 -4.03 -19.70 -11.41
C GLU A 36 -2.81 -19.56 -10.49
N ILE A 37 -2.70 -20.33 -9.40
CA ILE A 37 -1.46 -20.36 -8.59
C ILE A 37 -0.31 -20.98 -9.38
N GLY A 38 -0.56 -22.05 -10.15
CA GLY A 38 0.45 -22.64 -11.04
C GLY A 38 0.96 -21.62 -12.05
N ARG A 39 0.05 -20.92 -12.74
CA ARG A 39 0.39 -19.85 -13.68
C ARG A 39 1.25 -18.76 -13.04
N LEU A 40 0.90 -18.31 -11.83
CA LEU A 40 1.71 -17.34 -11.11
C LEU A 40 3.10 -17.88 -10.78
N ILE A 41 3.24 -19.14 -10.37
CA ILE A 41 4.56 -19.73 -10.09
C ILE A 41 5.39 -19.83 -11.37
N ASP A 42 4.77 -20.23 -12.48
CA ASP A 42 5.42 -20.43 -13.78
C ASP A 42 5.74 -19.10 -14.50
N GLY A 43 5.41 -17.95 -13.92
CA GLY A 43 5.68 -16.62 -14.48
C GLY A 43 4.68 -16.14 -15.52
N GLU A 44 3.54 -16.81 -15.62
CA GLU A 44 2.46 -16.44 -16.52
C GLU A 44 1.54 -15.36 -15.93
N GLU A 45 0.88 -14.58 -16.81
CA GLU A 45 -0.05 -13.53 -16.39
C GLU A 45 -1.40 -14.13 -15.95
N SER A 46 -1.68 -14.10 -14.65
CA SER A 46 -3.01 -14.39 -14.09
C SER A 46 -3.83 -13.11 -13.97
N LYS A 47 -4.76 -12.87 -14.91
CA LYS A 47 -5.68 -11.71 -14.78
C LYS A 47 -6.64 -11.88 -13.61
N ALA A 48 -7.11 -13.10 -13.38
CA ALA A 48 -8.01 -13.43 -12.28
C ALA A 48 -7.43 -12.99 -10.93
N VAL A 49 -6.12 -13.15 -10.72
CA VAL A 49 -5.45 -12.73 -9.48
C VAL A 49 -4.93 -11.29 -9.57
N LEU A 50 -4.15 -10.96 -10.60
CA LEU A 50 -3.42 -9.69 -10.67
C LEU A 50 -4.31 -8.46 -10.89
N ASP A 51 -5.53 -8.62 -11.40
CA ASP A 51 -6.46 -7.51 -11.61
C ASP A 51 -7.46 -7.34 -10.46
N HIS A 52 -7.61 -8.36 -9.60
CA HIS A 52 -8.63 -8.39 -8.53
C HIS A 52 -8.07 -8.48 -7.10
N CYS A 53 -6.79 -8.83 -6.91
CA CYS A 53 -6.19 -8.86 -5.58
C CYS A 53 -6.25 -7.49 -4.89
N SER A 54 -6.76 -7.46 -3.66
CA SER A 54 -6.93 -6.24 -2.85
C SER A 54 -5.79 -5.99 -1.86
N THR A 55 -4.68 -6.73 -1.95
CA THR A 55 -3.51 -6.60 -1.07
C THR A 55 -3.76 -6.83 0.44
N CYS A 56 -4.79 -7.60 0.79
CA CYS A 56 -5.17 -7.82 2.19
C CYS A 56 -4.28 -8.82 2.97
N PHE A 57 -3.32 -9.48 2.30
CA PHE A 57 -2.41 -10.47 2.90
C PHE A 57 -3.07 -11.77 3.40
N ALA A 58 -4.38 -11.96 3.26
CA ALA A 58 -5.10 -13.14 3.75
C ALA A 58 -4.52 -14.47 3.23
N CYS A 59 -4.08 -14.51 1.98
CA CYS A 59 -3.49 -15.70 1.35
C CYS A 59 -2.28 -16.25 2.13
N ASN A 60 -1.50 -15.39 2.80
CA ASN A 60 -0.38 -15.84 3.63
C ASN A 60 -0.83 -16.49 4.93
N HIS A 61 -1.96 -16.04 5.51
CA HIS A 61 -2.54 -16.67 6.69
C HIS A 61 -3.24 -17.98 6.36
N ILE A 62 -3.84 -18.09 5.17
CA ILE A 62 -4.46 -19.32 4.66
C ILE A 62 -3.40 -20.37 4.33
N CYS A 63 -2.24 -19.96 3.81
CA CYS A 63 -1.20 -20.88 3.41
C CYS A 63 -0.56 -21.61 4.61
N THR A 64 -0.96 -22.86 4.82
CA THR A 64 -0.41 -23.73 5.86
C THR A 64 1.01 -24.19 5.60
N LYS A 65 1.55 -23.98 4.39
CA LYS A 65 2.89 -24.40 3.99
C LYS A 65 3.97 -23.35 4.27
N GLY A 66 3.58 -22.12 4.60
CA GLY A 66 4.54 -21.02 4.73
C GLY A 66 5.18 -20.60 3.41
N ALA A 67 4.50 -20.79 2.28
CA ALA A 67 5.03 -20.48 0.95
C ALA A 67 5.07 -18.98 0.61
N ASN A 68 4.39 -18.13 1.38
CA ASN A 68 4.25 -16.67 1.12
C ASN A 68 3.62 -16.32 -0.25
N PRO A 69 2.40 -16.81 -0.57
CA PRO A 69 1.73 -16.52 -1.85
C PRO A 69 1.50 -15.03 -2.12
N TYR A 70 1.40 -14.18 -1.10
CA TYR A 70 1.31 -12.73 -1.31
C TYR A 70 2.59 -12.16 -1.92
N GLY A 71 3.76 -12.62 -1.47
CA GLY A 71 5.04 -12.21 -2.04
C GLY A 71 5.16 -12.60 -3.51
N LEU A 72 4.65 -13.77 -3.91
CA LEU A 72 4.54 -14.17 -5.31
C LEU A 72 3.70 -13.16 -6.13
N ILE A 73 2.52 -12.78 -5.64
CA ILE A 73 1.65 -11.82 -6.31
C ILE A 73 2.34 -10.44 -6.45
N LEU A 74 3.00 -9.97 -5.39
CA LEU A 74 3.78 -8.73 -5.42
C LEU A 74 4.89 -8.79 -6.48
N PHE A 75 5.62 -9.90 -6.53
CA PHE A 75 6.70 -10.09 -7.50
C PHE A 75 6.18 -10.10 -8.94
N ARG A 76 5.03 -10.75 -9.20
CA ARG A 76 4.40 -10.72 -10.54
C ARG A 76 3.89 -9.34 -10.94
N TRP A 77 3.40 -8.54 -10.00
CA TRP A 77 3.12 -7.12 -10.28
C TRP A 77 4.39 -6.33 -10.57
N PHE A 78 5.47 -6.55 -9.81
CA PHE A 78 6.76 -5.92 -10.08
C PHE A 78 7.24 -6.20 -11.50
N GLU A 79 7.26 -7.47 -11.93
CA GLU A 79 7.61 -7.84 -13.31
C GLU A 79 6.66 -7.22 -14.34
N ARG A 80 5.35 -7.20 -14.05
CA ARG A 80 4.36 -6.55 -14.91
C ARG A 80 4.67 -5.05 -15.07
N TYR A 81 5.04 -4.36 -13.99
CA TYR A 81 5.33 -2.93 -14.00
C TYR A 81 6.67 -2.61 -14.66
N GLN A 82 7.67 -3.48 -14.55
CA GLN A 82 8.92 -3.34 -15.33
C GLN A 82 8.66 -3.38 -16.84
N ARG A 83 7.71 -4.22 -17.29
CA ARG A 83 7.38 -4.39 -18.70
C ARG A 83 6.37 -3.36 -19.22
N LYS A 84 5.30 -3.10 -18.48
CA LYS A 84 4.14 -2.31 -18.91
C LYS A 84 4.09 -0.91 -18.30
N GLY A 85 4.97 -0.60 -17.35
CA GLY A 85 4.88 0.59 -16.50
C GLY A 85 3.84 0.43 -15.38
N LEU A 86 3.83 1.40 -14.46
CA LEU A 86 2.79 1.54 -13.45
C LEU A 86 1.45 1.89 -14.11
N PRO A 87 0.31 1.34 -13.65
CA PRO A 87 -1.00 1.78 -14.11
C PRO A 87 -1.16 3.30 -13.94
N GLY A 88 -1.77 3.98 -14.91
CA GLY A 88 -1.90 5.45 -14.89
C GLY A 88 -2.53 6.00 -13.60
N ARG A 89 -3.52 5.29 -13.03
CA ARG A 89 -4.11 5.65 -11.73
C ARG A 89 -3.12 5.61 -10.56
N GLY A 90 -2.08 4.80 -10.65
CA GLY A 90 -1.03 4.70 -9.64
C GLY A 90 -0.24 5.99 -9.48
N VAL A 91 -0.17 6.82 -10.53
CA VAL A 91 0.45 8.16 -10.50
C VAL A 91 -0.20 9.04 -9.44
N MET A 92 -1.51 8.89 -9.20
CA MET A 92 -2.21 9.64 -8.15
C MET A 92 -1.70 9.33 -6.75
N ALA A 93 -1.13 8.14 -6.52
CA ALA A 93 -0.61 7.73 -5.21
C ALA A 93 0.89 8.03 -5.05
N LEU A 94 1.58 8.53 -6.09
CA LEU A 94 3.00 8.85 -6.04
C LEU A 94 3.21 10.26 -5.47
N PRO A 95 3.86 10.41 -4.29
CA PRO A 95 3.99 11.72 -3.64
C PRO A 95 4.72 12.77 -4.47
N LEU A 96 5.68 12.34 -5.30
CA LEU A 96 6.51 13.22 -6.14
C LEU A 96 5.85 13.58 -7.48
N SER A 97 4.69 13.00 -7.79
CA SER A 97 4.06 13.22 -9.09
C SER A 97 3.21 14.49 -9.05
N PRO A 98 3.31 15.39 -10.05
CA PRO A 98 2.45 16.56 -10.12
C PRO A 98 0.99 16.14 -10.29
N GLY A 99 0.09 16.82 -9.57
CA GLY A 99 -1.33 16.51 -9.59
C GLY A 99 -1.69 15.19 -8.89
N ASN A 100 -0.82 14.70 -8.00
CA ASN A 100 -1.15 13.54 -7.17
C ASN A 100 -2.34 13.82 -6.24
N PHE A 101 -2.88 12.75 -5.68
CA PHE A 101 -4.06 12.78 -4.83
C PHE A 101 -3.90 13.71 -3.62
N PHE A 102 -2.74 13.71 -2.96
CA PHE A 102 -2.48 14.53 -1.78
C PHE A 102 -2.41 16.02 -2.13
N GLN A 103 -1.80 16.37 -3.26
CA GLN A 103 -1.76 17.76 -3.73
C GLN A 103 -3.17 18.28 -4.03
N VAL A 104 -4.00 17.48 -4.73
CA VAL A 104 -5.39 17.84 -5.02
C VAL A 104 -6.19 17.98 -3.73
N LEU A 105 -6.02 17.05 -2.79
CA LEU A 105 -6.70 17.10 -1.49
C LEU A 105 -6.34 18.38 -0.73
N MET A 106 -5.05 18.71 -0.62
CA MET A 106 -4.61 19.95 0.03
C MET A 106 -5.21 21.19 -0.66
N GLN A 107 -5.24 21.24 -2.00
CA GLN A 107 -5.79 22.38 -2.73
C GLN A 107 -7.31 22.55 -2.55
N LYS A 108 -8.03 21.44 -2.35
CA LYS A 108 -9.49 21.42 -2.23
C LYS A 108 -9.99 21.40 -0.79
N ALA A 109 -9.12 21.18 0.18
CA ALA A 109 -9.46 21.16 1.59
C ALA A 109 -10.05 22.51 2.06
N PRO A 110 -10.92 22.51 3.08
CA PRO A 110 -11.34 23.73 3.77
C PRO A 110 -10.17 24.59 4.25
N SER A 111 -10.38 25.91 4.37
CA SER A 111 -9.29 26.87 4.63
C SER A 111 -8.54 26.64 5.94
N ASP A 112 -9.25 26.14 6.96
CA ASP A 112 -8.72 25.75 8.26
C ASP A 112 -7.87 24.46 8.19
N GLU A 113 -8.32 23.43 7.47
CA GLU A 113 -7.49 22.25 7.18
C GLU A 113 -6.24 22.60 6.38
N GLN A 114 -6.38 23.45 5.35
CA GLN A 114 -5.21 23.93 4.59
C GLN A 114 -4.20 24.66 5.46
N ARG A 115 -4.66 25.44 6.45
CA ARG A 115 -3.79 26.13 7.39
C ARG A 115 -3.01 25.13 8.24
N VAL A 116 -3.70 24.15 8.82
CA VAL A 116 -3.07 23.10 9.65
C VAL A 116 -2.10 22.26 8.82
N LEU A 117 -2.47 21.88 7.60
CA LEU A 117 -1.57 21.17 6.69
C LEU A 117 -0.32 21.99 6.38
N ARG A 118 -0.45 23.28 6.03
CA ARG A 118 0.73 24.16 5.81
C ARG A 118 1.62 24.24 7.05
N GLU A 119 1.03 24.34 8.22
CA GLU A 119 1.74 24.34 9.50
C GLU A 119 2.53 23.04 9.68
N TRP A 120 1.91 21.88 9.42
CA TRP A 120 2.59 20.58 9.53
C TRP A 120 3.77 20.42 8.56
N HIS A 121 3.74 21.10 7.40
CA HIS A 121 4.84 21.12 6.43
C HIS A 121 5.97 22.08 6.83
N ASP A 122 5.69 23.05 7.71
CA ASP A 122 6.71 23.96 8.23
C ASP A 122 7.54 23.27 9.30
N LEU A 123 8.66 22.70 8.86
CA LEU A 123 9.63 22.05 9.73
C LEU A 123 10.54 23.04 10.48
N SER A 124 10.42 24.35 10.24
CA SER A 124 11.20 25.37 10.94
C SER A 124 10.61 25.76 12.31
N ARG A 125 9.40 25.28 12.61
CA ARG A 125 8.68 25.51 13.87
C ARG A 125 9.49 25.05 15.08
N ASN A 126 9.71 25.96 16.03
CA ASN A 126 10.58 25.75 17.19
C ASN A 126 10.05 24.63 18.13
N GLU A 127 8.74 24.47 18.21
CA GLU A 127 8.08 23.41 18.96
C GLU A 127 8.51 22.01 18.49
N LEU A 128 8.91 21.84 17.22
CA LEU A 128 9.40 20.55 16.73
C LEU A 128 10.79 20.19 17.26
N ALA A 129 11.60 21.20 17.61
CA ALA A 129 12.93 21.00 18.18
C ALA A 129 12.93 21.00 19.71
N SER A 130 11.96 21.69 20.32
CA SER A 130 11.92 21.89 21.78
C SER A 130 11.03 20.88 22.51
N ASN A 131 10.11 20.19 21.83
CA ASN A 131 9.27 19.18 22.45
C ASN A 131 9.88 17.77 22.35
N PRO A 132 9.91 16.99 23.46
CA PRO A 132 10.44 15.63 23.46
C PRO A 132 9.48 14.61 22.82
N GLN A 133 8.22 14.99 22.61
CA GLN A 133 7.19 14.16 22.00
C GLN A 133 6.60 14.90 20.82
N LEU A 134 6.53 14.21 19.68
CA LEU A 134 6.06 14.73 18.41
C LEU A 134 5.17 13.68 17.76
N MET A 135 4.21 14.12 16.95
CA MET A 135 3.40 13.23 16.13
C MET A 135 3.76 13.38 14.65
N PHE A 136 4.13 12.27 14.02
CA PHE A 136 4.25 12.22 12.58
C PHE A 136 2.88 11.97 11.94
N ALA A 137 2.37 12.95 11.21
CA ALA A 137 1.19 12.83 10.38
C ALA A 137 1.52 12.09 9.08
N GLY A 138 1.25 10.78 9.07
CA GLY A 138 1.32 9.97 7.85
C GLY A 138 0.26 10.36 6.82
N CYS A 139 0.35 9.75 5.63
CA CYS A 139 -0.52 10.04 4.49
C CYS A 139 -2.02 10.02 4.83
N ASN A 140 -2.47 9.08 5.68
CA ASN A 140 -3.87 8.98 6.08
C ASN A 140 -4.35 10.17 6.92
N LEU A 141 -3.50 10.68 7.83
CA LEU A 141 -3.87 11.82 8.67
C LEU A 141 -3.90 13.12 7.85
N LYS A 142 -3.03 13.24 6.83
CA LYS A 142 -3.10 14.34 5.86
C LYS A 142 -4.43 14.40 5.10
N MET A 143 -5.10 13.26 4.91
CA MET A 143 -6.40 13.20 4.25
C MET A 143 -7.56 13.65 5.14
N ALA A 144 -7.39 13.66 6.46
CA ALA A 144 -8.41 14.06 7.42
C ALA A 144 -7.83 14.86 8.60
N PRO A 145 -7.29 16.06 8.36
CA PRO A 145 -6.72 16.91 9.41
C PRO A 145 -7.66 17.18 10.58
N TYR A 146 -8.98 17.26 10.37
CA TYR A 146 -9.94 17.50 11.44
C TYR A 146 -9.87 16.52 12.63
N TYR A 147 -9.33 15.31 12.45
CA TYR A 147 -9.11 14.41 13.59
C TYR A 147 -8.17 15.00 14.66
N THR A 148 -7.31 15.93 14.26
CA THR A 148 -6.34 16.58 15.14
C THR A 148 -6.86 17.85 15.80
N PHE A 149 -8.09 18.29 15.48
CA PHE A 149 -8.67 19.52 16.05
C PHE A 149 -9.27 19.27 17.44
N SER A 150 -9.25 18.01 17.88
CA SER A 150 -9.59 17.65 19.25
C SER A 150 -8.50 18.14 20.20
N SER A 151 -8.92 18.60 21.39
CA SER A 151 -8.00 19.03 22.45
C SER A 151 -7.06 17.92 22.95
N LEU A 152 -7.31 16.66 22.55
CA LEU A 152 -6.38 15.54 22.73
C LEU A 152 -4.99 15.80 22.12
N TYR A 153 -4.87 16.70 21.16
CA TYR A 153 -3.64 16.96 20.42
C TYR A 153 -2.99 18.32 20.72
N ASP A 154 -3.56 19.13 21.62
CA ASP A 154 -3.11 20.51 21.86
C ASP A 154 -1.64 20.59 22.31
N ASP A 155 -1.18 19.61 23.10
CA ASP A 155 0.19 19.55 23.63
C ASP A 155 1.16 18.74 22.76
N LEU A 156 0.70 18.27 21.59
CA LEU A 156 1.48 17.36 20.74
C LEU A 156 1.77 18.00 19.38
N PRO A 157 2.97 18.59 19.18
CA PRO A 157 3.33 19.14 17.89
C PRO A 157 3.29 18.07 16.79
N ILE A 158 2.50 18.35 15.75
CA ILE A 158 2.30 17.45 14.62
C ILE A 158 3.09 17.96 13.43
N PHE A 159 3.82 17.09 12.74
CA PHE A 159 4.53 17.40 11.50
C PHE A 159 4.31 16.32 10.45
N THR A 160 4.50 16.65 9.18
CA THR A 160 4.53 15.68 8.07
C THR A 160 5.82 15.83 7.28
N ALA A 161 6.18 14.80 6.53
CA ALA A 161 7.16 14.97 5.47
C ALA A 161 6.66 16.07 4.52
N PRO A 162 7.52 17.01 4.12
CA PRO A 162 7.20 17.90 3.02
C PRO A 162 6.92 17.02 1.81
N ASP A 163 5.78 17.23 1.15
CA ASP A 163 5.56 16.63 -0.16
C ASP A 163 6.70 17.13 -1.06
N LEU A 164 7.68 16.26 -1.32
CA LEU A 164 8.83 16.50 -2.21
C LEU A 164 8.34 16.77 -3.63
#